data_AF-X1E349-F1
#
_entry.id   AF-X1E349-F1
#
_cell.length_a   1.000
_cell.length_b   1.000
_cell.length_c   1.000
_cell.angle_alpha   90.00
_cell.angle_beta   90.00
_cell.angle_gamma   90.00
#
_symmetry.space_group_name_H-M   'P 1'
#
loop_
_entity.id
_entity.type
_entity.pdbx_description
1 polymer ?
#
loop_
_entity_poly.entity_id
_entity_poly.type
_entity_poly.pdbx_seq_one_letter_code
_entity_poly.pdbx_strand_id
1 'polypeptide(L)' 'MFSAEASLIFNSGFDANTGLFSSILQRGDIVLYDELCHASIRDGIRLSNAHSFKFKHNDL' A
#
# COMPACT_ATOMS: atom_id res chain seq x y z
N MET A 1 -20.29 -10.37 3.35
CA MET A 1 -19.39 -9.65 4.27
C MET A 1 -18.07 -10.41 4.26
N PHE A 2 -16.92 -9.73 4.21
CA PHE A 2 -15.62 -10.42 4.14
C PHE A 2 -15.34 -11.22 5.43
N SER A 3 -14.72 -12.40 5.32
CA SER A 3 -14.37 -13.25 6.46
C SER A 3 -13.05 -12.82 7.12
N ALA A 4 -12.96 -11.57 7.56
CA ALA A 4 -11.81 -11.03 8.31
C ALA A 4 -12.12 -10.97 9.82
N GLU A 5 -11.11 -11.20 10.66
CA GLU A 5 -11.27 -11.17 12.13
C GLU A 5 -11.59 -9.77 12.67
N ALA A 6 -11.11 -8.72 11.98
CA ALA A 6 -11.36 -7.33 12.32
C ALA A 6 -11.41 -6.44 11.05
N SER A 7 -12.00 -5.26 11.18
CA SER A 7 -12.06 -4.26 10.12
C SER A 7 -11.95 -2.85 10.68
N LEU A 8 -11.31 -1.95 9.93
CA LEU A 8 -11.21 -0.53 10.24
C LEU A 8 -11.81 0.30 9.11
N ILE A 9 -12.69 1.24 9.44
CA ILE A 9 -13.33 2.14 8.48
C ILE A 9 -12.51 3.42 8.33
N PHE A 10 -12.37 3.87 7.09
CA PHE A 10 -11.77 5.15 6.72
C PHE A 10 -12.80 5.98 5.95
N ASN A 11 -12.58 7.29 5.89
CA ASN A 11 -13.46 8.22 5.17
C ASN A 11 -13.45 8.00 3.65
N SER A 12 -12.41 7.36 3.11
CA SER A 12 -12.30 7.00 1.70
C SER A 12 -11.32 5.84 1.48
N GLY A 13 -11.35 5.25 0.28
CA GLY A 13 -10.34 4.28 -0.15
C GLY A 13 -8.94 4.91 -0.34
N PHE A 14 -8.88 6.22 -0.59
CA PHE A 14 -7.60 6.93 -0.64
C PHE A 14 -6.95 6.97 0.75
N ASP A 15 -7.71 7.34 1.77
CA ASP A 15 -7.26 7.40 3.16
C ASP A 15 -6.88 6.01 3.69
N ALA A 16 -7.67 4.99 3.34
CA ALA A 16 -7.40 3.61 3.71
C ALA A 16 -6.04 3.13 3.19
N ASN A 17 -5.77 3.29 1.88
CA ASN A 17 -4.49 2.86 1.30
C ASN A 17 -3.31 3.69 1.84
N THR A 18 -3.44 5.01 1.87
CA THR A 18 -2.35 5.89 2.33
C THR A 18 -2.01 5.59 3.78
N GLY A 19 -3.02 5.47 4.64
CA GLY A 19 -2.85 5.15 6.06
C GLY A 19 -2.28 3.75 6.29
N LEU A 20 -2.77 2.74 5.57
CA LEU A 20 -2.29 1.37 5.69
C LEU A 20 -0.80 1.27 5.33
N PHE A 21 -0.43 1.64 4.10
CA PHE A 21 0.94 1.45 3.62
C PHE A 21 1.97 2.32 4.36
N SER A 22 1.59 3.55 4.77
CA SER A 22 2.49 4.38 5.56
C SER A 22 2.72 3.86 6.99
N SER A 23 1.77 3.11 7.55
CA SER A 23 1.83 2.64 8.94
C SER A 23 2.46 1.25 9.07
N ILE A 24 2.16 0.32 8.17
CA ILE A 24 2.60 -1.08 8.33
C ILE A 24 4.04 -1.29 7.84
N LEU A 25 4.48 -0.51 6.85
CA LEU A 25 5.77 -0.68 6.20
C LEU A 25 6.89 -0.01 7.00
N GLN A 26 7.90 -0.79 7.37
CA GLN A 26 8.99 -0.37 8.24
C GLN A 26 10.34 -0.33 7.51
N ARG A 27 11.35 0.23 8.20
CA ARG A 27 12.73 0.25 7.69
C ARG A 27 13.25 -1.19 7.57
N GLY A 28 13.77 -1.52 6.39
CA GLY A 28 14.28 -2.86 6.07
C GLY A 28 13.29 -3.72 5.29
N ASP A 29 12.01 -3.34 5.25
CA ASP A 29 11.02 -4.02 4.42
C ASP A 29 11.26 -3.74 2.93
N ILE A 30 10.85 -4.70 2.11
CA ILE A 30 10.83 -4.59 0.65
C ILE A 30 9.39 -4.60 0.17
N VAL A 31 9.03 -3.62 -0.66
CA VAL A 31 7.72 -3.50 -1.29
C VAL A 31 7.88 -3.64 -2.79
N LEU A 32 7.18 -4.62 -3.35
CA LEU A 32 7.03 -4.79 -4.79
C LEU A 32 5.63 -4.32 -5.19
N TYR A 33 5.53 -3.43 -6.17
CA TYR A 33 4.24 -2.91 -6.60
C TYR A 33 4.16 -2.69 -8.11
N ASP A 34 2.96 -2.86 -8.66
CA ASP A 34 2.70 -2.65 -10.09
C ASP A 34 2.82 -1.15 -10.42
N GLU A 35 3.49 -0.80 -11.52
CA GLU A 35 3.73 0.61 -11.87
C GLU A 35 2.45 1.41 -12.15
N LEU A 36 1.36 0.75 -12.53
CA LEU A 36 0.04 1.34 -12.80
C LEU A 36 -0.94 1.15 -11.63
N CYS A 37 -0.48 0.68 -10.46
CA CYS A 37 -1.33 0.64 -9.28
C CYS A 37 -1.83 2.03 -8.87
N HIS A 38 -2.95 2.05 -8.15
CA HIS A 38 -3.65 3.28 -7.78
C HIS A 38 -2.73 4.27 -7.04
N ALA A 39 -2.84 5.55 -7.36
CA ALA A 39 -1.97 6.60 -6.82
C ALA A 39 -1.90 6.61 -5.28
N SER A 40 -3.01 6.33 -4.60
CA SER A 40 -3.04 6.25 -3.12
C SER A 40 -2.15 5.17 -2.52
N ILE A 41 -1.94 4.05 -3.22
CA ILE A 41 -0.99 3.00 -2.80
C ILE A 41 0.43 3.56 -2.88
N ARG A 42 0.76 4.18 -4.01
CA ARG A 42 2.08 4.78 -4.26
C ARG A 42 2.39 5.90 -3.28
N ASP A 43 1.41 6.72 -2.92
CA ASP A 43 1.54 7.77 -1.91
C ASP A 43 1.79 7.18 -0.52
N GLY A 44 1.04 6.15 -0.12
CA GLY A 44 1.27 5.45 1.13
C GLY A 44 2.66 4.79 1.23
N ILE A 45 3.11 4.13 0.16
CA ILE A 45 4.47 3.57 0.08
C ILE A 45 5.53 4.67 0.20
N ARG A 46 5.35 5.80 -0.50
CA ARG A 46 6.29 6.94 -0.45
C ARG A 46 6.40 7.56 0.95
N LEU A 47 5.33 7.53 1.73
CA LEU A 47 5.31 8.01 3.11
C LEU A 47 5.94 7.03 4.10
N SER A 48 6.16 5.77 3.70
CA SER A 48 6.81 4.76 4.54
C SER A 48 8.34 4.88 4.55
N ASN A 49 8.99 4.07 5.38
CA ASN A 49 10.45 3.95 5.43
C ASN A 49 11.00 2.72 4.70
N ALA A 50 10.17 2.01 3.93
CA ALA A 50 10.54 0.78 3.25
C ALA A 50 11.28 1.02 1.93
N HIS A 51 12.02 0.00 1.46
CA HIS A 51 12.58 0.00 0.11
C HIS A 51 11.51 -0.45 -0.88
N SER A 52 11.23 0.37 -1.90
CA SER A 52 10.16 0.09 -2.87
C SER A 52 10.69 -0.11 -4.29
N PHE A 53 10.22 -1.16 -4.96
CA PHE A 53 10.54 -1.45 -6.35
C PHE A 53 9.25 -1.63 -7.15
N LYS A 54 9.16 -0.95 -8.29
CA LYS A 54 8.05 -1.12 -9.22
C LYS A 54 8.36 -2.20 -10.26
N PHE A 55 7.37 -2.99 -10.62
CA PHE A 55 7.42 -3.90 -11.77
C PHE A 55 6.48 -3.41 -12.88
N LYS A 56 6.73 -3.85 -14.12
CA LYS A 56 5.91 -3.48 -15.29
C LYS A 56 4.50 -4.01 -15.13
N HIS A 57 3.52 -3.30 -15.68
CA HIS A 57 2.14 -3.68 -15.48
C HIS A 57 1.85 -5.13 -15.94
N ASN A 58 1.28 -5.93 -15.04
CA ASN A 58 0.99 -7.37 -15.26
C ASN A 58 2.21 -8.22 -15.70
N ASP A 59 3.41 -7.89 -15.21
CA ASP A 59 4.65 -8.65 -15.49
C ASP A 59 5.06 -9.46 -14.25
N LEU A 60 5.14 -10.79 -14.38
CA LEU A 60 5.35 -11.76 -13.29
C LEU A 60 6.81 -12.21 -13.18
#